data_AF-A0A929HZ61-F1
#
_entry.id   AF-A0A929HZ61-F1
#
_cell.length_a   1.000
_cell.length_b   1.000
_cell.length_c   1.000
_cell.angle_alpha   90.00
_cell.angle_beta   90.00
_cell.angle_gamma   90.00
#
_symmetry.space_group_name_H-M   'P 1'
#
loop_
_entity.id
_entity.type
_entity.pdbx_description
1 polymer ?
#
loop_
_entity_poly.entity_id
_entity_poly.type
_entity_poly.pdbx_seq_one_letter_code
_entity_poly.pdbx_strand_id
1 'polypeptide(L)'
;MSDLTTQDIIKLECDYIKELLLSKNREYGDSALHPIGIFSKLDAIEGIKVRIDDKLSRLSYNGDKNIKEDTVLDLIGYLILLRVSEKVTKGEA
;
A
#
# COMPACT_ATOMS: atom_id res chain seq x y z
N MET A 1 -24.60 21.98 -7.40
CA MET A 1 -23.21 21.53 -7.19
C MET A 1 -22.72 21.09 -8.55
N SER A 2 -21.59 21.57 -9.04
CA SER A 2 -21.07 21.06 -10.32
C SER A 2 -20.73 19.59 -10.16
N ASP A 3 -21.07 18.77 -11.15
CA ASP A 3 -20.63 17.38 -11.18
C ASP A 3 -19.09 17.35 -11.16
N LEU A 4 -18.53 16.47 -10.34
CA LEU A 4 -17.09 16.29 -10.26
C LEU A 4 -16.57 15.73 -11.59
N THR A 5 -15.44 16.26 -12.06
CA THR A 5 -14.78 15.66 -13.22
C THR A 5 -14.07 14.37 -12.82
N THR A 6 -13.75 13.51 -13.79
CA THR A 6 -12.90 12.33 -13.53
C THR A 6 -11.56 12.71 -12.91
N GLN A 7 -10.99 13.88 -13.27
CA GLN A 7 -9.75 14.35 -12.66
C GLN A 7 -9.92 14.69 -11.18
N ASP A 8 -11.08 15.23 -10.78
CA ASP A 8 -11.37 15.53 -9.39
C ASP A 8 -11.53 14.24 -8.57
N ILE A 9 -12.19 13.22 -9.14
CA ILE A 9 -12.33 11.90 -8.51
C ILE A 9 -10.95 11.24 -8.33
N ILE A 10 -10.09 11.29 -9.35
CA ILE A 10 -8.72 10.74 -9.24
C ILE A 10 -7.93 11.42 -8.12
N LYS A 11 -8.03 12.74 -7.99
CA LYS A 11 -7.38 13.48 -6.90
C LYS A 11 -7.90 13.04 -5.54
N LEU A 12 -9.22 12.91 -5.38
CA LEU A 12 -9.84 12.46 -4.13
C LEU A 12 -9.37 11.05 -3.75
N GLU A 13 -9.31 10.12 -4.70
CA GLU A 13 -8.80 8.76 -4.45
C GLU A 13 -7.32 8.77 -4.05
N CYS A 14 -6.50 9.56 -4.73
CA CYS A 14 -5.08 9.68 -4.39
C CYS A 14 -4.88 10.30 -3.00
N ASP A 15 -5.66 11.33 -2.66
CA ASP A 15 -5.62 11.98 -1.35
C ASP A 15 -6.08 11.03 -0.24
N TYR A 16 -7.13 10.24 -0.49
CA TYR A 16 -7.59 9.21 0.43
C TYR A 16 -6.50 8.18 0.72
N ILE A 17 -5.84 7.64 -0.30
CA ILE A 17 -4.76 6.66 -0.14
C ILE A 17 -3.57 7.27 0.60
N LYS A 18 -3.22 8.52 0.30
CA LYS A 18 -2.18 9.27 1.01
C LYS A 18 -2.51 9.36 2.51
N GLU A 19 -3.70 9.83 2.86
CA GLU A 19 -4.10 9.97 4.27
C GLU A 19 -4.16 8.60 4.98
N LEU A 20 -4.62 7.56 4.30
CA LEU A 20 -4.64 6.19 4.82
C LEU A 20 -3.22 5.72 5.19
N LEU A 21 -2.26 5.88 4.28
CA LEU A 21 -0.87 5.49 4.50
C LEU A 21 -0.23 6.30 5.62
N LEU A 22 -0.46 7.62 5.66
CA LEU A 22 0.03 8.48 6.73
C LEU A 22 -0.57 8.11 8.09
N SER A 23 -1.86 7.78 8.15
CA SER A 23 -2.51 7.33 9.40
C SER A 23 -1.88 6.03 9.90
N LYS A 24 -1.75 5.02 9.02
CA LYS A 24 -1.12 3.74 9.37
C LYS A 24 0.33 3.93 9.83
N ASN A 25 1.10 4.80 9.18
CA ASN A 25 2.47 5.11 9.61
C ASN A 25 2.51 5.78 10.99
N ARG A 26 1.59 6.71 11.30
CA ARG A 26 1.49 7.29 12.65
C ARG A 26 1.12 6.25 13.71
N GLU A 27 0.22 5.33 13.39
CA GLU A 27 -0.29 4.30 14.31
C GLU A 27 0.75 3.20 14.59
N TYR A 28 1.46 2.73 13.57
CA TYR A 28 2.39 1.60 13.65
C TYR A 28 3.87 2.00 13.54
N GLY A 29 4.16 3.29 13.56
CA GLY A 29 5.47 3.85 13.24
C GLY A 29 5.90 3.55 11.80
N ASP A 30 7.18 3.74 11.53
CA ASP A 30 7.77 3.42 10.22
C ASP A 30 8.08 1.92 10.04
N SER A 31 7.21 1.05 10.56
CA SER A 31 7.40 -0.40 10.57
C SER A 31 7.41 -1.04 9.19
N ALA A 32 6.88 -0.35 8.16
CA ALA A 32 6.95 -0.79 6.78
C ALA A 32 8.39 -0.75 6.23
N LEU A 33 9.16 0.28 6.57
CA LEU A 33 10.55 0.45 6.14
C LEU A 33 11.56 -0.03 7.20
N HIS A 34 11.14 -0.05 8.46
CA HIS A 34 11.94 -0.51 9.60
C HIS A 34 11.20 -1.64 10.35
N PRO A 35 11.08 -2.83 9.74
CA PRO A 35 10.36 -3.94 10.35
C PRO A 35 11.02 -4.37 11.66
N ILE A 36 10.19 -4.60 12.70
CA ILE A 36 10.66 -5.03 14.03
C ILE A 36 11.35 -6.40 14.02
N GLY A 37 11.09 -7.21 13.00
CA GLY A 37 11.83 -8.45 12.76
C GLY A 37 11.68 -9.53 13.83
N ILE A 38 10.54 -9.59 14.55
CA ILE A 38 10.32 -10.59 15.62
C ILE A 38 10.37 -12.02 15.04
N PHE A 39 9.48 -12.32 14.08
CA PHE A 39 9.41 -13.63 13.43
C PHE A 39 10.03 -13.63 12.03
N SER A 40 9.65 -12.66 11.19
CA SER A 40 10.25 -12.50 9.87
C SER A 40 11.64 -11.87 9.99
N LYS A 41 12.57 -12.31 9.13
CA LYS A 41 13.92 -11.75 8.98
C LYS A 41 14.15 -11.12 7.60
N LEU A 42 13.09 -11.00 6.80
CA LEU A 42 13.16 -10.31 5.52
C LEU A 42 13.44 -8.83 5.73
N ASP A 43 14.17 -8.23 4.79
CA ASP A 43 14.26 -6.78 4.70
C ASP A 43 12.89 -6.16 4.32
N ALA A 44 12.82 -4.83 4.38
CA ALA A 44 11.60 -4.10 4.10
C ALA A 44 11.06 -4.36 2.68
N ILE A 45 11.94 -4.40 1.68
CA ILE A 45 11.55 -4.58 0.27
C ILE A 45 10.96 -5.97 0.06
N GLU A 46 11.65 -7.02 0.50
CA GLU A 46 11.17 -8.39 0.39
C GLU A 46 9.92 -8.63 1.25
N GLY A 47 9.86 -8.03 2.44
CA GLY A 47 8.65 -8.05 3.28
C GLY A 47 7.43 -7.43 2.59
N ILE A 48 7.60 -6.28 1.93
CA ILE A 48 6.54 -5.61 1.16
C ILE A 48 6.12 -6.47 -0.04
N LYS A 49 7.06 -7.06 -0.79
CA LYS A 49 6.75 -7.94 -1.93
C LYS A 49 5.91 -9.15 -1.50
N VAL A 50 6.25 -9.79 -0.38
CA VAL A 50 5.45 -10.90 0.17
C VAL A 50 4.01 -10.45 0.50
N ARG A 51 3.82 -9.22 0.99
CA ARG A 51 2.47 -8.67 1.22
C ARG A 51 1.72 -8.40 -0.07
N ILE A 52 2.41 -7.94 -1.11
CA ILE A 52 1.82 -7.78 -2.45
C ILE A 52 1.35 -9.14 -2.97
N ASP A 53 2.17 -10.18 -2.86
CA ASP A 53 1.80 -11.54 -3.27
C ASP A 53 0.58 -12.07 -2.51
N ASP A 54 0.46 -11.81 -1.19
CA ASP A 54 -0.76 -12.16 -0.42
C ASP A 54 -2.01 -11.48 -0.99
N LYS A 55 -1.91 -10.20 -1.39
CA LYS A 55 -3.03 -9.46 -1.99
C LYS A 55 -3.36 -9.96 -3.38
N LEU A 56 -2.36 -10.21 -4.22
CA LEU A 56 -2.54 -10.78 -5.56
C LEU A 56 -3.16 -12.18 -5.50
N SER A 57 -2.70 -13.02 -4.57
CA SER A 57 -3.27 -14.34 -4.32
C SER A 57 -4.76 -14.25 -3.99
N ARG A 58 -5.17 -13.34 -3.09
CA ARG A 58 -6.59 -13.12 -2.77
C ARG A 58 -7.41 -12.68 -3.98
N LEU A 59 -6.86 -11.85 -4.86
CA LEU A 59 -7.53 -11.46 -6.11
C LEU A 59 -7.66 -12.65 -7.07
N SER A 60 -6.62 -13.48 -7.16
CA SER A 60 -6.60 -14.66 -8.03
C SER A 60 -7.55 -15.78 -7.57
N TYR A 61 -7.67 -16.03 -6.27
CA TYR A 61 -8.45 -17.17 -5.74
C TYR A 61 -9.95 -16.90 -5.64
N ASN A 62 -10.39 -15.65 -5.42
CA ASN A 62 -11.78 -15.36 -5.11
C ASN A 62 -12.68 -15.15 -6.34
N GLY A 63 -12.11 -15.01 -7.55
CA GLY A 63 -12.82 -14.49 -8.70
C GLY A 63 -13.43 -13.10 -8.43
N ASP A 64 -13.99 -12.44 -9.44
CA ASP A 64 -14.58 -11.09 -9.29
C ASP A 64 -15.69 -11.01 -8.21
N LYS A 65 -16.24 -12.15 -7.77
CA LYS A 65 -17.44 -12.20 -6.91
C LYS A 65 -17.21 -11.77 -5.46
N ASN A 66 -15.97 -11.71 -4.97
CA ASN A 66 -15.67 -11.36 -3.56
C ASN A 66 -14.44 -10.47 -3.38
N ILE A 67 -14.00 -9.76 -4.42
CA ILE A 67 -12.92 -8.77 -4.27
C ILE A 67 -13.46 -7.63 -3.41
N LYS A 68 -12.97 -7.53 -2.18
CA LYS A 68 -13.25 -6.38 -1.32
C LYS A 68 -12.45 -5.18 -1.80
N GLU A 69 -13.08 -4.02 -1.79
CA GLU A 69 -12.44 -2.72 -2.03
C GLU A 69 -11.13 -2.58 -1.22
N ASP A 70 -11.15 -3.02 0.04
CA ASP A 70 -9.97 -3.07 0.92
C ASP A 70 -8.77 -3.82 0.32
N THR A 71 -8.99 -4.86 -0.49
CA THR A 71 -7.89 -5.63 -1.11
C THR A 71 -7.19 -4.83 -2.19
N VAL A 72 -7.96 -4.05 -2.97
CA VAL A 72 -7.40 -3.18 -4.01
C VAL A 72 -6.68 -1.99 -3.35
N LEU A 73 -7.29 -1.36 -2.35
CA LEU A 73 -6.68 -0.27 -1.59
C LEU A 73 -5.37 -0.71 -0.90
N ASP A 74 -5.37 -1.89 -0.29
CA ASP A 74 -4.16 -2.47 0.31
C ASP A 74 -3.06 -2.69 -0.74
N LEU A 75 -3.41 -3.22 -1.91
CA LEU A 75 -2.46 -3.45 -3.00
C LEU A 75 -1.83 -2.14 -3.48
N ILE A 76 -2.64 -1.09 -3.70
CA ILE A 76 -2.13 0.23 -4.07
C ILE A 76 -1.22 0.78 -2.98
N GLY A 77 -1.62 0.65 -1.72
CA GLY A 77 -0.81 1.05 -0.57
C GLY A 77 0.56 0.38 -0.53
N TYR A 78 0.62 -0.94 -0.70
CA TYR A 78 1.89 -1.67 -0.72
C TYR A 78 2.77 -1.32 -1.93
N LEU A 79 2.18 -1.04 -3.11
CA LEU A 79 2.94 -0.57 -4.27
C LEU A 79 3.56 0.81 -4.04
N ILE A 80 2.86 1.72 -3.37
CA ILE A 80 3.43 3.02 -2.97
C ILE A 80 4.56 2.80 -1.96
N LEU A 81 4.35 1.98 -0.92
CA LEU A 81 5.37 1.69 0.09
C LEU A 81 6.62 1.04 -0.53
N LEU A 82 6.46 0.16 -1.51
CA LEU A 82 7.59 -0.43 -2.25
C LEU A 82 8.41 0.67 -2.94
N ARG A 83 7.77 1.60 -3.65
CA ARG A 83 8.46 2.72 -4.30
C ARG A 83 9.15 3.65 -3.31
N VAL A 84 8.53 3.91 -2.16
CA VAL A 84 9.13 4.73 -1.10
C VAL A 84 10.36 4.02 -0.53
N SER A 85 10.25 2.72 -0.22
CA SER A 85 11.37 1.91 0.27
C SER A 85 12.54 1.91 -0.72
N GLU A 86 12.27 1.72 -2.02
CA GLU A 86 13.32 1.76 -3.05
C GLU A 86 14.03 3.12 -3.14
N LYS A 87 13.28 4.23 -3.04
CA LYS A 87 13.86 5.58 -3.05
C LYS A 87 14.75 5.81 -1.83
N VAL A 88 14.28 5.42 -0.65
CA VAL A 88 15.05 5.56 0.60
C VAL A 88 16.33 4.72 0.53
N THR A 89 16.25 3.46 0.06
CA THR A 89 17.43 2.59 -0.10
C THR A 89 18.44 3.15 -1.10
N LYS A 90 17.99 3.83 -2.17
CA LYS A 90 18.86 4.46 -3.17
C LYS A 90 19.40 5.84 -2.75
N GLY A 91 18.95 6.39 -1.61
CA GLY A 91 19.31 7.75 -1.20
C GLY A 91 18.67 8.85 -2.07
N GLU A 92 17.54 8.55 -2.71
CA GLU A 92 16.76 9.46 -3.57
C GLU A 92 15.63 10.18 -2.81
N ALA A 93 15.57 10.00 -1.49
CA ALA A 93 14.54 10.53 -0.60
C ALA A 93 15.03 11.75 0.18
#